data_AF-A0A428S6C3-F1
#
_entry.id   AF-A0A428S6C3-F1
#
_cell.length_a   1.000
_cell.length_b   1.000
_cell.length_c   1.000
_cell.angle_alpha   90.00
_cell.angle_beta   90.00
_cell.angle_gamma   90.00
#
_symmetry.space_group_name_H-M   'P 1'
#
loop_
_entity.id
_entity.type
_entity.pdbx_description
1 polymer ?
#
loop_
_entity_poly.entity_id
_entity_poly.type
_entity_poly.pdbx_seq_one_letter_code
_entity_poly.pdbx_strand_id
1 'polypeptide(L)'
;MGDHDPPPLSQPLLKLVTLLARRSQEQRRLYGVKTALEEAGKADEHSAERILLRTSQSAWLAYYGGCKAAKSDHGFHGQTELKQLLEGLEAQPVEDKRAPLEPAEELFHEQFWESIERIPGKEPAGTWLADVSMIFQDGHPREHFGCQMEIGIAEEKVAELAFDYFGVRVEIKDGVRSVRYPGGGKIEPDPSIKLRSCRQVFPSIFRGDLYDAANTSPIYLLEKQQMRNRTDGVSMTISNQAKEGAKITVFLGQWKASAIKARLYG
;
A
#
# COMPACT_ATOMS: atom_id res chain seq x y z
N MET A 1 0.17 20.96 26.49
CA MET A 1 -1.18 20.38 26.40
C MET A 1 -1.81 21.02 25.17
N GLY A 2 -1.56 20.42 24.01
CA GLY A 2 -2.03 20.93 22.73
C GLY A 2 -2.87 19.83 22.09
N ASP A 3 -4.17 20.07 21.99
CA ASP A 3 -5.07 19.28 21.16
C ASP A 3 -4.56 19.34 19.72
N HIS A 4 -4.00 18.24 19.24
CA HIS A 4 -3.81 18.03 17.82
C HIS A 4 -5.16 17.59 17.27
N ASP A 5 -5.90 18.53 16.71
CA ASP A 5 -7.06 18.22 15.87
C ASP A 5 -6.64 17.21 14.80
N PRO A 6 -7.41 16.12 14.60
CA PRO A 6 -7.12 15.16 13.56
C PRO A 6 -7.14 15.84 12.18
N PRO A 7 -6.19 15.51 11.29
CA PRO A 7 -6.14 16.12 9.97
C PRO A 7 -7.44 15.84 9.19
N PRO A 8 -7.89 16.78 8.33
CA PRO A 8 -9.14 16.65 7.61
C PRO A 8 -9.12 15.40 6.72
N LEU A 9 -10.18 14.59 6.82
CA LEU A 9 -10.44 13.44 5.96
C LEU A 9 -10.37 13.88 4.48
N SER A 10 -9.84 13.04 3.59
CA SER A 10 -9.81 13.33 2.14
C SER A 10 -11.21 13.66 1.64
N GLN A 11 -11.38 14.57 0.68
CA GLN A 11 -12.71 15.05 0.26
C GLN A 11 -13.73 13.92 -0.01
N PRO A 12 -13.39 12.78 -0.64
CA PRO A 12 -14.32 11.67 -0.83
C PRO A 12 -14.69 10.94 0.47
N LEU A 13 -13.72 10.69 1.36
CA LEU A 13 -13.96 10.08 2.68
C LEU A 13 -14.68 11.04 3.62
N LEU A 14 -14.37 12.33 3.59
CA LEU A 14 -15.08 13.37 4.33
C LEU A 14 -16.51 13.49 3.84
N LYS A 15 -16.75 13.47 2.52
CA LYS A 15 -18.10 13.46 1.93
C LYS A 15 -18.87 12.19 2.33
N LEU A 16 -18.24 11.02 2.24
CA LEU A 16 -18.84 9.75 2.66
C LEU A 16 -19.18 9.79 4.16
N VAL A 17 -18.23 10.14 5.02
CA VAL A 17 -18.44 10.26 6.47
C VAL A 17 -19.52 11.31 6.80
N THR A 18 -19.55 12.45 6.09
CA THR A 18 -20.56 13.50 6.30
C THR A 18 -21.96 13.04 5.88
N LEU A 19 -22.07 12.37 4.73
CA LEU A 19 -23.34 11.80 4.24
C LEU A 19 -23.85 10.69 5.18
N LEU A 20 -22.95 9.83 5.66
CA LEU A 20 -23.29 8.76 6.58
C LEU A 20 -23.63 9.29 7.98
N ALA A 21 -22.91 10.30 8.48
CA ALA A 21 -23.17 10.93 9.77
C ALA A 21 -24.51 11.67 9.78
N ARG A 22 -24.81 12.48 8.75
CA ARG A 22 -26.10 13.16 8.57
C ARG A 22 -27.27 12.19 8.56
N ARG A 23 -27.11 11.06 7.86
CA ARG A 23 -28.15 10.01 7.81
C ARG A 23 -28.31 9.26 9.13
N SER A 24 -27.21 9.01 9.86
CA SER A 24 -27.26 8.34 11.17
C SER A 24 -28.06 9.14 12.20
N GLN A 25 -28.06 10.48 12.07
CA GLN A 25 -28.86 11.38 12.91
C GLN A 25 -30.34 11.40 12.49
N GLU A 26 -30.63 11.20 11.20
CA GLU A 26 -32.00 11.17 10.65
C GLU A 26 -32.69 9.81 10.89
N GLN A 27 -31.95 8.70 10.98
CA GLN A 27 -32.50 7.36 11.19
C GLN A 27 -32.52 6.96 12.67
N ARG A 28 -33.67 7.18 13.35
CA ARG A 28 -33.95 6.52 14.64
C ARG A 28 -34.02 5.01 14.45
N ARG A 29 -32.98 4.31 14.93
CA ARG A 29 -32.81 2.85 15.06
C ARG A 29 -32.88 2.08 13.72
N LEU A 30 -31.71 1.88 13.11
CA LEU A 30 -31.51 0.87 12.07
C LEU A 30 -31.98 -0.51 12.57
N TYR A 31 -32.98 -1.09 11.92
CA TYR A 31 -33.49 -2.43 12.25
C TYR A 31 -32.49 -3.52 11.80
N GLY A 32 -32.30 -4.56 12.63
CA GLY A 32 -31.41 -5.69 12.33
C GLY A 32 -29.93 -5.49 12.69
N VAL A 33 -29.56 -4.34 13.27
CA VAL A 33 -28.15 -4.00 13.59
C VAL A 33 -27.47 -5.03 14.47
N LYS A 34 -28.14 -5.56 15.50
CA LYS A 34 -27.51 -6.52 16.42
C LYS A 34 -27.06 -7.78 15.69
N THR A 35 -27.93 -8.34 14.86
CA THR A 35 -27.64 -9.53 14.03
C THR A 35 -26.55 -9.23 13.00
N ALA A 36 -26.63 -8.11 12.30
CA ALA A 36 -25.63 -7.71 11.32
C ALA A 36 -24.26 -7.44 11.95
N LEU A 37 -24.21 -6.96 13.20
CA LEU A 37 -22.96 -6.71 13.92
C LEU A 37 -22.32 -8.02 14.39
N GLU A 38 -23.14 -9.02 14.76
CA GLU A 38 -22.66 -10.38 15.03
C GLU A 38 -22.18 -11.09 13.76
N GLU A 39 -22.84 -10.87 12.63
CA GLU A 39 -22.43 -11.39 11.31
C GLU A 39 -21.15 -10.72 10.81
N ALA A 40 -21.03 -9.40 10.89
CA ALA A 40 -19.78 -8.67 10.66
C ALA A 40 -18.69 -9.08 11.67
N GLY A 41 -19.12 -9.53 12.86
CA GLY A 41 -18.30 -10.17 13.88
C GLY A 41 -17.69 -11.53 13.46
N LYS A 42 -18.26 -12.16 12.42
CA LYS A 42 -17.87 -13.47 11.89
C LYS A 42 -17.49 -13.42 10.41
N ALA A 43 -17.64 -12.26 9.78
CA ALA A 43 -17.29 -12.03 8.38
C ALA A 43 -15.79 -12.22 8.15
N ASP A 44 -15.45 -12.45 6.89
CA ASP A 44 -14.06 -12.61 6.44
C ASP A 44 -13.17 -11.48 6.99
N GLU A 45 -11.95 -11.83 7.42
CA GLU A 45 -11.04 -10.90 8.10
C GLU A 45 -10.71 -9.67 7.24
N HIS A 46 -10.82 -9.80 5.92
CA HIS A 46 -10.53 -8.77 4.94
C HIS A 46 -11.79 -8.12 4.34
N SER A 47 -12.99 -8.43 4.84
CA SER A 47 -14.22 -7.76 4.42
C SER A 47 -14.32 -6.34 4.99
N ALA A 48 -14.82 -5.39 4.18
CA ALA A 48 -15.03 -4.00 4.61
C ALA A 48 -15.85 -3.90 5.91
N GLU A 49 -16.83 -4.80 6.09
CA GLU A 49 -17.62 -4.91 7.33
C GLU A 49 -16.75 -5.27 8.54
N ARG A 50 -15.87 -6.27 8.42
CA ARG A 50 -14.99 -6.69 9.52
C ARG A 50 -13.94 -5.65 9.85
N ILE A 51 -13.38 -5.00 8.83
CA ILE A 51 -12.35 -3.96 8.94
C ILE A 51 -12.91 -2.72 9.65
N LEU A 52 -14.07 -2.23 9.21
CA LEU A 52 -14.69 -1.04 9.80
C LEU A 52 -15.17 -1.31 11.23
N LEU A 53 -15.67 -2.52 11.52
CA LEU A 53 -16.08 -2.90 12.88
C LEU A 53 -14.89 -2.95 13.85
N ARG A 54 -13.74 -3.45 13.43
CA ARG A 54 -12.49 -3.42 14.23
C ARG A 54 -11.99 -2.00 14.47
N THR A 55 -12.10 -1.14 13.47
CA THR A 55 -11.63 0.25 13.54
C THR A 55 -12.52 1.09 14.47
N SER A 56 -13.84 1.00 14.28
CA SER A 56 -14.83 1.68 15.12
C SER A 56 -16.23 1.15 14.83
N GLN A 57 -16.94 0.74 15.87
CA GLN A 57 -18.35 0.35 15.75
C GLN A 57 -19.19 1.48 15.12
N SER A 58 -18.87 2.75 15.38
CA SER A 58 -19.55 3.90 14.76
C SER A 58 -19.25 4.03 13.26
N ALA A 59 -18.01 3.76 12.84
CA ALA A 59 -17.65 3.73 11.42
C ALA A 59 -18.33 2.56 10.69
N TRP A 60 -18.44 1.41 11.35
CA TRP A 60 -19.19 0.27 10.84
C TRP A 60 -20.69 0.55 10.73
N LEU A 61 -21.30 1.14 11.76
CA LEU A 61 -22.73 1.52 11.73
C LEU A 61 -23.03 2.51 10.62
N ALA A 62 -22.12 3.45 10.36
CA ALA A 62 -22.19 4.38 9.25
C ALA A 62 -22.17 3.62 7.91
N TYR A 63 -21.20 2.73 7.68
CA TYR A 63 -21.11 1.92 6.47
C TYR A 63 -22.33 1.02 6.25
N TYR A 64 -22.75 0.27 7.28
CA TYR A 64 -23.92 -0.60 7.24
C TYR A 64 -25.21 0.18 6.92
N GLY A 65 -25.39 1.37 7.52
CA GLY A 65 -26.48 2.28 7.20
C GLY A 65 -26.42 2.76 5.75
N GLY A 66 -25.23 3.06 5.23
CA GLY A 66 -24.98 3.43 3.84
C GLY A 66 -25.32 2.34 2.83
N CYS A 67 -24.89 1.09 3.08
CA CYS A 67 -25.20 -0.04 2.21
C CYS A 67 -26.71 -0.35 2.20
N LYS A 68 -27.37 -0.31 3.36
CA LYS A 68 -28.82 -0.54 3.47
C LYS A 68 -29.61 0.56 2.77
N ALA A 69 -29.12 1.80 2.84
CA ALA A 69 -29.66 2.94 2.13
C ALA A 69 -29.52 2.84 0.61
N ALA A 70 -28.33 2.46 0.14
CA ALA A 70 -28.05 2.27 -1.27
C ALA A 70 -28.96 1.20 -1.88
N LYS A 71 -29.25 0.13 -1.12
CA LYS A 71 -30.12 -0.99 -1.50
C LYS A 71 -31.62 -0.76 -1.22
N SER A 72 -32.03 0.43 -0.77
CA SER A 72 -33.43 0.73 -0.49
C SER A 72 -34.20 1.12 -1.76
N ASP A 73 -35.43 0.62 -1.89
CA ASP A 73 -36.38 0.95 -2.97
C ASP A 73 -36.94 2.38 -2.85
N HIS A 74 -36.77 3.02 -1.69
CA HIS A 74 -37.18 4.42 -1.50
C HIS A 74 -36.04 5.36 -1.88
N GLY A 75 -36.18 5.98 -3.05
CA GLY A 75 -35.23 6.93 -3.62
C GLY A 75 -34.94 8.12 -2.68
N PHE A 76 -33.68 8.52 -2.54
CA PHE A 76 -33.30 9.76 -1.83
C PHE A 76 -32.24 10.57 -2.58
N HIS A 77 -32.22 11.87 -2.32
CA HIS A 77 -31.25 12.79 -2.93
C HIS A 77 -29.82 12.43 -2.48
N GLY A 78 -28.92 12.16 -3.43
CA GLY A 78 -27.55 11.69 -3.17
C GLY A 78 -27.39 10.15 -3.13
N GLN A 79 -28.44 9.36 -3.40
CA GLN A 79 -28.34 7.90 -3.41
C GLN A 79 -27.40 7.34 -4.50
N THR A 80 -27.41 7.93 -5.69
CA THR A 80 -26.51 7.54 -6.78
C THR A 80 -25.05 7.86 -6.45
N GLU A 81 -24.80 9.03 -5.85
CA GLU A 81 -23.47 9.42 -5.37
C GLU A 81 -23.00 8.49 -4.24
N LEU A 82 -23.88 8.12 -3.31
CA LEU A 82 -23.58 7.14 -2.27
C LEU A 82 -23.26 5.75 -2.86
N LYS A 83 -24.01 5.29 -3.88
CA LYS A 83 -23.73 4.04 -4.60
C LYS A 83 -22.35 4.08 -5.25
N GLN A 84 -22.02 5.15 -5.98
CA GLN A 84 -20.72 5.32 -6.63
C GLN A 84 -19.55 5.38 -5.63
N LEU A 85 -19.74 6.02 -4.48
CA LEU A 85 -18.73 6.07 -3.42
C LEU A 85 -18.53 4.71 -2.73
N LEU A 86 -19.60 3.93 -2.54
CA LEU A 86 -19.53 2.57 -2.00
C LEU A 86 -18.90 1.61 -3.02
N GLU A 87 -19.29 1.70 -4.30
CA GLU A 87 -18.69 0.95 -5.39
C GLU A 87 -17.20 1.30 -5.55
N GLY A 88 -16.79 2.57 -5.42
CA GLY A 88 -15.37 2.95 -5.44
C GLY A 88 -14.56 2.52 -4.21
N LEU A 89 -15.23 2.18 -3.11
CA LEU A 89 -14.62 1.59 -1.92
C LEU A 89 -14.45 0.07 -2.08
N GLU A 90 -15.46 -0.60 -2.65
CA GLU A 90 -15.48 -2.05 -2.89
C GLU A 90 -14.69 -2.45 -4.15
N ALA A 91 -14.60 -1.58 -5.15
CA ALA A 91 -13.98 -1.82 -6.46
C ALA A 91 -12.54 -1.28 -6.56
N GLN A 92 -11.75 -1.30 -5.49
CA GLN A 92 -10.30 -1.16 -5.60
C GLN A 92 -9.63 -2.54 -5.71
N PRO A 93 -9.48 -3.11 -6.92
CA PRO A 93 -8.42 -4.07 -7.14
C PRO A 93 -7.08 -3.34 -7.04
N VAL A 94 -6.14 -4.00 -6.37
CA VAL A 94 -4.78 -3.55 -6.06
C VAL A 94 -3.87 -3.52 -7.30
N GLU A 95 -4.36 -3.90 -8.48
CA GLU A 95 -3.53 -4.29 -9.62
C GLU A 95 -3.90 -3.44 -10.84
N ASP A 96 -3.16 -2.34 -11.09
CA ASP A 96 -2.69 -1.90 -12.43
C ASP A 96 -2.28 -0.42 -12.55
N LYS A 97 -2.34 0.40 -11.49
CA LYS A 97 -1.90 1.80 -11.61
C LYS A 97 -0.38 1.93 -11.45
N ARG A 98 0.31 2.13 -12.57
CA ARG A 98 1.71 2.59 -12.63
C ARG A 98 1.80 4.10 -12.50
N ALA A 99 2.91 4.60 -11.99
CA ALA A 99 3.06 6.01 -11.66
C ALA A 99 3.56 6.84 -12.86
N PRO A 100 3.07 8.08 -13.05
CA PRO A 100 3.69 9.01 -14.00
C PRO A 100 5.14 9.31 -13.62
N LEU A 101 6.01 9.54 -14.62
CA LEU A 101 7.46 9.65 -14.40
C LEU A 101 7.85 10.84 -13.52
N GLU A 102 7.42 12.05 -13.87
CA GLU A 102 7.78 13.29 -13.16
C GLU A 102 7.47 13.25 -11.65
N PRO A 103 6.22 12.96 -11.19
CA PRO A 103 5.93 12.92 -9.76
C PRO A 103 6.54 11.72 -9.04
N ALA A 104 6.90 10.65 -9.76
CA ALA A 104 7.61 9.51 -9.20
C ALA A 104 9.10 9.82 -8.99
N GLU A 105 9.76 10.49 -9.93
CA GLU A 105 11.17 10.88 -9.86
C GLU A 105 11.48 11.67 -8.58
N GLU A 106 10.57 12.57 -8.19
CA GLU A 106 10.70 13.37 -6.96
C GLU A 106 10.79 12.54 -5.66
N LEU A 107 10.36 11.27 -5.69
CA LEU A 107 10.39 10.38 -4.53
C LEU A 107 11.75 9.69 -4.34
N PHE A 108 12.63 9.71 -5.34
CA PHE A 108 13.84 8.89 -5.37
C PHE A 108 15.11 9.72 -5.60
N HIS A 109 16.22 9.26 -5.03
CA HIS A 109 17.54 9.77 -5.41
C HIS A 109 17.91 9.29 -6.82
N GLU A 110 18.64 10.13 -7.57
CA GLU A 110 18.97 9.96 -8.99
C GLU A 110 19.49 8.54 -9.31
N GLN A 111 20.46 8.04 -8.55
CA GLN A 111 21.02 6.70 -8.78
C GLN A 111 19.97 5.58 -8.66
N PHE A 112 19.04 5.70 -7.72
CA PHE A 112 17.97 4.71 -7.56
C PHE A 112 16.86 4.90 -8.61
N TRP A 113 16.54 6.13 -8.99
CA TRP A 113 15.55 6.44 -10.03
C TRP A 113 15.87 5.78 -11.37
N GLU A 114 17.15 5.78 -11.73
CA GLU A 114 17.68 5.09 -12.93
C GLU A 114 17.57 3.57 -12.84
N SER A 115 17.22 3.01 -11.68
CA SER A 115 17.03 1.57 -11.50
C SER A 115 15.59 1.11 -11.58
N ILE A 116 14.64 2.04 -11.57
CA ILE A 116 13.21 1.72 -11.61
C ILE A 116 12.80 1.33 -13.03
N GLU A 117 12.08 0.24 -13.17
CA GLU A 117 11.60 -0.24 -14.46
C GLU A 117 10.63 0.76 -15.10
N ARG A 118 10.74 0.94 -16.42
CA ARG A 118 9.85 1.79 -17.21
C ARG A 118 8.88 0.90 -17.96
N ILE A 119 7.58 1.15 -17.79
CA ILE A 119 6.53 0.34 -18.40
C ILE A 119 5.77 1.19 -19.43
N PRO A 120 5.46 0.65 -20.62
CA PRO A 120 4.63 1.35 -21.59
C PRO A 120 3.23 1.61 -21.02
N GLY A 121 2.78 2.86 -21.08
CA GLY A 121 1.43 3.27 -20.73
C GLY A 121 0.41 2.76 -21.75
N LYS A 122 -0.81 2.46 -21.27
CA LYS A 122 -1.91 2.02 -22.15
C LYS A 122 -2.44 3.17 -23.00
N GLU A 123 -2.53 4.39 -22.45
CA GLU A 123 -3.00 5.59 -23.15
C GLU A 123 -2.39 6.88 -22.56
N PRO A 124 -2.07 7.90 -23.39
CA PRO A 124 -1.91 7.85 -24.84
C PRO A 124 -0.71 6.98 -25.27
N ALA A 125 -0.76 6.47 -26.50
CA ALA A 125 0.31 5.62 -27.05
C ALA A 125 1.68 6.32 -27.02
N GLY A 126 2.71 5.61 -26.59
CA GLY A 126 4.07 6.14 -26.45
C GLY A 126 4.35 6.83 -25.11
N THR A 127 3.40 6.82 -24.16
CA THR A 127 3.68 7.22 -22.78
C THR A 127 4.45 6.13 -22.04
N TRP A 128 5.34 6.56 -21.15
CA TRP A 128 6.09 5.69 -20.26
C TRP A 128 5.71 6.02 -18.83
N LEU A 129 5.58 4.98 -18.01
CA LEU A 129 5.26 5.06 -16.60
C LEU A 129 6.40 4.41 -15.80
N ALA A 130 6.60 4.86 -14.56
CA ALA A 130 7.45 4.15 -13.63
C ALA A 130 6.70 2.93 -13.08
N ASP A 131 7.37 1.79 -12.96
CA ASP A 131 6.83 0.62 -12.26
C ASP A 131 6.77 0.89 -10.75
N VAL A 132 5.88 1.78 -10.35
CA VAL A 132 5.61 2.13 -8.95
C VAL A 132 4.11 1.99 -8.74
N SER A 133 3.75 1.17 -7.78
CA SER A 133 2.37 0.94 -7.36
C SER A 133 2.25 1.10 -5.85
N MET A 134 1.04 1.43 -5.38
CA MET A 134 0.76 1.52 -3.95
C MET A 134 -0.42 0.63 -3.58
N ILE A 135 -0.23 -0.13 -2.51
CA ILE A 135 -1.17 -1.09 -1.97
C ILE A 135 -1.58 -0.63 -0.57
N PHE A 136 -2.87 -0.39 -0.41
CA PHE A 136 -3.48 -0.05 0.86
C PHE A 136 -4.28 -1.26 1.32
N GLN A 137 -3.58 -2.22 1.93
CA GLN A 137 -4.23 -3.36 2.56
C GLN A 137 -4.94 -2.88 3.82
N ASP A 138 -6.05 -3.52 4.17
CA ASP A 138 -6.79 -3.24 5.40
C ASP A 138 -6.53 -4.30 6.47
N GLY A 139 -6.84 -3.95 7.74
CA GLY A 139 -6.72 -4.85 8.88
C GLY A 139 -5.29 -4.99 9.43
N HIS A 140 -4.98 -6.18 9.97
CA HIS A 140 -3.74 -6.46 10.71
C HIS A 140 -2.44 -6.07 9.96
N PRO A 141 -2.29 -6.31 8.64
CA PRO A 141 -1.08 -5.90 7.92
C PRO A 141 -0.85 -4.38 7.94
N ARG A 142 -1.92 -3.58 7.83
CA ARG A 142 -1.85 -2.12 7.89
C ARG A 142 -1.43 -1.60 9.26
N GLU A 143 -1.96 -2.21 10.31
CA GLU A 143 -1.67 -1.85 11.70
C GLU A 143 -0.21 -2.14 12.08
N HIS A 144 0.34 -3.26 11.59
CA HIS A 144 1.67 -3.74 11.98
C HIS A 144 2.79 -3.35 11.03
N PHE A 145 2.48 -3.14 9.75
CA PHE A 145 3.47 -2.83 8.73
C PHE A 145 3.22 -1.47 8.07
N GLY A 146 1.97 -1.07 7.89
CA GLY A 146 1.59 0.19 7.23
C GLY A 146 1.08 -0.03 5.81
N CYS A 147 1.11 1.03 5.00
CA CYS A 147 0.78 0.95 3.58
C CYS A 147 1.99 0.43 2.80
N GLN A 148 1.76 -0.29 1.71
CA GLN A 148 2.84 -0.86 0.90
C GLN A 148 3.01 -0.05 -0.38
N MET A 149 4.25 0.23 -0.75
CA MET A 149 4.63 0.66 -2.09
C MET A 149 5.45 -0.46 -2.73
N GLU A 150 5.15 -0.81 -3.97
CA GLU A 150 5.95 -1.72 -4.77
C GLU A 150 6.64 -0.95 -5.88
N ILE A 151 7.92 -1.28 -6.09
CA ILE A 151 8.79 -0.64 -7.06
C ILE A 151 9.41 -1.75 -7.91
N GLY A 152 9.07 -1.81 -9.20
CA GLY A 152 9.72 -2.66 -10.17
C GLY A 152 11.12 -2.15 -10.50
N ILE A 153 12.06 -3.08 -10.58
CA ILE A 153 13.48 -2.82 -10.80
C ILE A 153 13.89 -3.49 -12.09
N ALA A 154 14.55 -2.72 -12.96
CA ALA A 154 15.05 -3.21 -14.25
C ALA A 154 15.99 -4.42 -14.07
N GLU A 155 15.94 -5.36 -15.01
CA GLU A 155 16.63 -6.66 -14.93
C GLU A 155 18.15 -6.54 -14.67
N GLU A 156 18.78 -5.54 -15.27
CA GLU A 156 20.21 -5.26 -15.21
C GLU A 156 20.66 -4.66 -13.87
N LYS A 157 19.70 -4.16 -13.08
CA LYS A 157 19.96 -3.52 -11.77
C LYS A 157 19.77 -4.46 -10.59
N VAL A 158 19.16 -5.63 -10.81
CA VAL A 158 18.81 -6.59 -9.76
C VAL A 158 20.02 -6.99 -8.90
N ALA A 159 21.15 -7.32 -9.53
CA ALA A 159 22.35 -7.78 -8.81
C ALA A 159 23.01 -6.67 -7.98
N GLU A 160 23.07 -5.44 -8.52
CA GLU A 160 23.61 -4.25 -7.86
C GLU A 160 22.81 -3.94 -6.58
N LEU A 161 21.49 -3.78 -6.71
CA LEU A 161 20.64 -3.40 -5.58
C LEU A 161 20.53 -4.52 -4.51
N ALA A 162 20.55 -5.79 -4.92
CA ALA A 162 20.60 -6.91 -3.97
C ALA A 162 21.87 -6.85 -3.11
N PHE A 163 23.01 -6.47 -3.69
CA PHE A 163 24.26 -6.33 -2.96
C PHE A 163 24.29 -5.08 -2.09
N ASP A 164 23.90 -3.94 -2.64
CA ASP A 164 24.01 -2.65 -1.95
C ASP A 164 23.07 -2.57 -0.75
N TYR A 165 21.84 -3.08 -0.89
CA TYR A 165 20.81 -2.94 0.14
C TYR A 165 20.67 -4.16 1.04
N PHE A 166 20.96 -5.36 0.54
CA PHE A 166 20.80 -6.60 1.31
C PHE A 166 22.12 -7.31 1.59
N GLY A 167 23.21 -6.96 0.90
CA GLY A 167 24.50 -7.65 1.00
C GLY A 167 24.50 -9.03 0.34
N VAL A 168 23.56 -9.27 -0.58
CA VAL A 168 23.37 -10.55 -1.25
C VAL A 168 23.99 -10.50 -2.63
N ARG A 169 24.84 -11.47 -2.94
CA ARG A 169 25.42 -11.62 -4.29
C ARG A 169 24.51 -12.46 -5.15
N VAL A 170 24.12 -11.93 -6.30
CA VAL A 170 23.35 -12.65 -7.33
C VAL A 170 24.31 -13.12 -8.42
N GLU A 171 24.17 -14.37 -8.84
CA GLU A 171 24.85 -14.93 -10.00
C GLU A 171 23.85 -15.38 -11.04
N ILE A 172 24.22 -15.25 -12.31
CA ILE A 172 23.42 -15.73 -13.43
C ILE A 172 24.22 -16.82 -14.13
N LYS A 173 23.59 -17.98 -14.34
CA LYS A 173 24.13 -19.07 -15.15
C LYS A 173 23.01 -19.62 -16.02
N ASP A 174 23.24 -19.67 -17.33
CA ASP A 174 22.29 -20.22 -18.32
C ASP A 174 20.87 -19.61 -18.21
N GLY A 175 20.79 -18.31 -17.89
CA GLY A 175 19.52 -17.58 -17.72
C GLY A 175 18.85 -17.78 -16.35
N VAL A 176 19.44 -18.54 -15.44
CA VAL A 176 18.93 -18.80 -14.10
C VAL A 176 19.72 -18.01 -13.05
N ARG A 177 19.01 -17.33 -12.15
CA ARG A 177 19.58 -16.62 -11.00
C ARG A 177 19.82 -17.57 -9.84
N SER A 178 20.92 -17.34 -9.13
CA SER A 178 21.14 -17.92 -7.80
C SER A 178 21.71 -16.86 -6.88
N VAL A 179 21.37 -16.92 -5.59
CA VAL A 179 22.00 -16.08 -4.57
C VAL A 179 23.07 -16.85 -3.82
N ARG A 180 24.21 -16.21 -3.59
CA ARG A 180 25.28 -16.75 -2.75
C ARG A 180 25.17 -16.23 -1.33
N TYR A 181 25.37 -17.13 -0.38
CA TYR A 181 25.54 -16.78 1.02
C TYR A 181 26.97 -17.14 1.50
N PRO A 182 27.42 -16.56 2.63
CA PRO A 182 28.76 -16.86 3.18
C PRO A 182 28.98 -18.37 3.35
N GLY A 183 30.16 -18.86 2.96
CA GLY A 183 30.47 -20.31 2.96
C GLY A 183 30.34 -21.01 1.61
N GLY A 184 29.96 -20.29 0.55
CA GLY A 184 30.02 -20.78 -0.84
C GLY A 184 28.77 -21.53 -1.31
N GLY A 185 27.79 -21.74 -0.41
CA GLY A 185 26.50 -22.29 -0.78
C GLY A 185 25.67 -21.33 -1.64
N LYS A 186 24.72 -21.90 -2.37
CA LYS A 186 23.82 -21.19 -3.28
C LYS A 186 22.37 -21.52 -2.96
N ILE A 187 21.50 -20.55 -3.21
CA ILE A 187 20.05 -20.75 -3.22
C ILE A 187 19.57 -20.35 -4.61
N GLU A 188 18.94 -21.29 -5.30
CA GLU A 188 18.20 -21.01 -6.53
C GLU A 188 16.77 -20.61 -6.13
N PRO A 189 16.25 -19.45 -6.58
CA PRO A 189 14.86 -19.12 -6.34
C PRO A 189 13.92 -20.11 -7.03
N ASP A 190 12.78 -20.42 -6.41
CA ASP A 190 11.75 -21.26 -7.02
C ASP A 190 10.33 -20.85 -6.56
N PRO A 191 9.54 -20.14 -7.39
CA PRO A 191 10.01 -19.37 -8.55
C PRO A 191 10.76 -18.09 -8.15
N SER A 192 10.67 -17.68 -6.88
CA SER A 192 11.27 -16.43 -6.39
C SER A 192 11.70 -16.56 -4.93
N ILE A 193 12.55 -15.62 -4.50
CA ILE A 193 12.96 -15.47 -3.10
C ILE A 193 12.72 -14.03 -2.65
N LYS A 194 12.49 -13.85 -1.35
CA LYS A 194 12.37 -12.53 -0.73
C LYS A 194 13.56 -12.26 0.19
N LEU A 195 14.34 -11.24 -0.15
CA LEU A 195 15.39 -10.66 0.67
C LEU A 195 14.76 -9.69 1.67
N ARG A 196 15.08 -9.85 2.95
CA ARG A 196 14.64 -9.00 4.07
C ARG A 196 15.85 -8.45 4.83
N SER A 197 15.60 -7.67 5.87
CA SER A 197 16.63 -7.02 6.69
C SER A 197 17.54 -6.11 5.87
N CYS A 198 16.89 -5.22 5.13
CA CYS A 198 17.51 -4.15 4.36
C CYS A 198 18.44 -3.33 5.27
N ARG A 199 19.60 -2.94 4.75
CA ARG A 199 20.48 -1.97 5.42
C ARG A 199 19.73 -0.65 5.53
N GLN A 200 19.88 0.06 6.65
CA GLN A 200 19.23 1.36 6.85
C GLN A 200 19.91 2.46 6.00
N VAL A 201 19.77 2.37 4.69
CA VAL A 201 20.31 3.32 3.71
C VAL A 201 19.20 4.17 3.08
N PHE A 202 18.08 4.35 3.78
CA PHE A 202 16.94 5.14 3.29
C PHE A 202 17.32 6.53 2.74
N PRO A 203 18.27 7.28 3.33
CA PRO A 203 18.68 8.57 2.78
C PRO A 203 19.37 8.51 1.41
N SER A 204 19.85 7.34 0.95
CA SER A 204 20.43 7.19 -0.39
C SER A 204 19.43 6.68 -1.42
N ILE A 205 18.24 6.25 -0.99
CA ILE A 205 17.21 5.67 -1.86
C ILE A 205 16.04 6.64 -2.02
N PHE A 206 15.50 7.13 -0.91
CA PHE A 206 14.24 7.87 -0.87
C PHE A 206 14.45 9.35 -0.58
N ARG A 207 13.61 10.19 -1.19
CA ARG A 207 13.58 11.65 -0.99
C ARG A 207 12.24 12.09 -0.42
N GLY A 208 12.27 13.25 0.24
CA GLY A 208 11.09 14.00 0.66
C GLY A 208 10.04 13.11 1.35
N ASP A 209 8.82 13.12 0.81
CA ASP A 209 7.70 12.41 1.40
C ASP A 209 7.88 10.89 1.47
N LEU A 210 8.59 10.26 0.53
CA LEU A 210 8.84 8.81 0.61
C LEU A 210 9.79 8.46 1.74
N TYR A 211 10.83 9.28 1.94
CA TYR A 211 11.75 9.12 3.06
C TYR A 211 11.01 9.27 4.39
N ASP A 212 10.18 10.31 4.54
CA ASP A 212 9.37 10.51 5.74
C ASP A 212 8.38 9.36 5.96
N ALA A 213 7.73 8.90 4.90
CA ALA A 213 6.75 7.82 4.94
C ALA A 213 7.39 6.50 5.39
N ALA A 214 8.56 6.14 4.87
CA ALA A 214 9.29 4.95 5.27
C ALA A 214 9.68 4.99 6.76
N ASN A 215 10.16 6.16 7.23
CA ASN A 215 10.57 6.39 8.62
C ASN A 215 9.41 6.46 9.62
N THR A 216 8.17 6.54 9.14
CA THR A 216 6.95 6.57 9.96
C THR A 216 6.11 5.30 9.84
N SER A 217 6.61 4.28 9.14
CA SER A 217 5.94 2.97 9.09
C SER A 217 5.96 2.29 10.47
N PRO A 218 4.86 1.62 10.90
CA PRO A 218 4.80 0.92 12.18
C PRO A 218 5.96 -0.07 12.40
N ILE A 219 6.33 -0.82 11.36
CA ILE A 219 7.45 -1.75 11.42
C ILE A 219 8.79 -1.04 11.69
N TYR A 220 9.08 0.05 10.97
CA TYR A 220 10.32 0.78 11.18
C TYR A 220 10.39 1.39 12.58
N LEU A 221 9.29 1.96 13.07
CA LEU A 221 9.22 2.52 14.41
C LEU A 221 9.45 1.46 15.49
N LEU A 222 8.88 0.27 15.34
CA LEU A 222 9.10 -0.86 16.23
C LEU A 222 10.56 -1.33 16.20
N GLU A 223 11.14 -1.49 15.02
CA GLU A 223 12.54 -1.94 14.86
C GLU A 223 13.54 -0.92 15.40
N LYS A 224 13.22 0.37 15.28
CA LYS A 224 13.99 1.46 15.89
C LYS A 224 13.95 1.40 17.41
N GLN A 225 12.80 1.12 18.02
CA GLN A 225 12.69 0.90 19.47
C GLN A 225 13.50 -0.32 19.93
N GLN A 226 13.57 -1.36 19.10
CA GLN A 226 14.41 -2.55 19.33
C GLN A 226 15.90 -2.33 19.05
N MET A 227 16.31 -1.11 18.68
CA MET A 227 17.70 -0.74 18.33
C MET A 227 18.30 -1.64 17.23
N ARG A 228 17.46 -2.09 16.28
CA ARG A 228 17.96 -2.83 15.12
C ARG A 228 18.72 -1.91 14.18
N ASN A 229 19.79 -2.44 13.58
CA ASN A 229 20.60 -1.77 12.56
C ASN A 229 20.13 -2.05 11.12
N ARG A 230 19.13 -2.93 10.97
CA ARG A 230 18.51 -3.35 9.72
C ARG A 230 17.01 -3.35 9.87
N THR A 231 16.30 -3.28 8.75
CA THR A 231 14.85 -3.14 8.74
C THR A 231 14.19 -4.12 7.78
N ASP A 232 13.13 -4.76 8.25
CA ASP A 232 12.23 -5.56 7.41
C ASP A 232 11.12 -4.70 6.78
N GLY A 233 11.10 -3.38 7.08
CA GLY A 233 10.26 -2.38 6.43
C GLY A 233 10.55 -2.19 4.94
N VAL A 234 11.70 -2.68 4.47
CA VAL A 234 12.04 -2.76 3.04
C VAL A 234 12.48 -4.18 2.72
N SER A 235 11.94 -4.73 1.63
CA SER A 235 12.29 -6.06 1.13
C SER A 235 12.43 -6.06 -0.38
N MET A 236 13.13 -7.05 -0.93
CA MET A 236 13.31 -7.22 -2.37
C MET A 236 12.95 -8.65 -2.76
N THR A 237 12.08 -8.82 -3.74
CA THR A 237 11.72 -10.11 -4.30
C THR A 237 12.42 -10.30 -5.63
N ILE A 238 13.16 -11.41 -5.77
CA ILE A 238 13.97 -11.73 -6.95
C ILE A 238 13.46 -13.04 -7.54
N SER A 239 13.16 -13.03 -8.83
CA SER A 239 12.78 -14.21 -9.62
C SER A 239 13.99 -15.10 -9.94
N ASN A 240 13.74 -16.38 -10.24
CA ASN A 240 14.74 -17.29 -10.76
C ASN A 240 15.15 -16.98 -12.21
N GLN A 241 14.31 -16.26 -12.97
CA GLN A 241 14.61 -15.91 -14.36
C GLN A 241 15.49 -14.66 -14.43
N ALA A 242 16.60 -14.75 -15.17
CA ALA A 242 17.52 -13.63 -15.36
C ALA A 242 16.94 -12.47 -16.17
N LYS A 243 15.92 -12.76 -17.01
CA LYS A 243 15.23 -11.78 -17.88
C LYS A 243 14.11 -11.00 -17.18
N GLU A 244 13.83 -11.32 -15.93
CA GLU A 244 12.78 -10.65 -15.17
C GLU A 244 13.42 -9.57 -14.29
N GLY A 245 12.72 -8.47 -14.06
CA GLY A 245 13.11 -7.50 -13.04
C GLY A 245 13.12 -8.08 -11.62
N ALA A 246 13.24 -7.18 -10.66
CA ALA A 246 12.96 -7.47 -9.26
C ALA A 246 11.87 -6.53 -8.75
N LYS A 247 11.34 -6.84 -7.57
CA LYS A 247 10.35 -5.98 -6.91
C LYS A 247 10.84 -5.57 -5.53
N ILE A 248 11.03 -4.27 -5.31
CA ILE A 248 11.27 -3.72 -3.98
C ILE A 248 9.92 -3.35 -3.36
N THR A 249 9.71 -3.81 -2.14
CA THR A 249 8.54 -3.49 -1.33
C THR A 249 8.96 -2.59 -0.19
N VAL A 250 8.29 -1.45 -0.04
CA VAL A 250 8.53 -0.46 1.02
C VAL A 250 7.25 -0.30 1.84
N PHE A 251 7.37 -0.43 3.15
CA PHE A 251 6.28 -0.14 4.08
C PHE A 251 6.31 1.33 4.52
N LEU A 252 5.14 1.96 4.56
CA LEU A 252 4.96 3.40 4.69
C LEU A 252 3.93 3.73 5.78
N GLY A 253 4.18 4.83 6.50
CA GLY A 253 3.19 5.44 7.39
C GLY A 253 1.95 5.91 6.63
N GLN A 254 0.76 5.59 7.15
CA GLN A 254 -0.52 5.78 6.46
C GLN A 254 -0.75 7.20 5.93
N TRP A 255 -0.46 8.22 6.74
CA TRP A 255 -0.75 9.61 6.40
C TRP A 255 0.05 10.09 5.19
N LYS A 256 1.38 9.89 5.23
CA LYS A 256 2.27 10.23 4.12
C LYS A 256 2.05 9.34 2.90
N ALA A 257 1.76 8.05 3.09
CA ALA A 257 1.38 7.16 1.99
C ALA A 257 0.15 7.68 1.23
N SER A 258 -0.85 8.19 1.95
CA SER A 258 -2.06 8.74 1.35
C SER A 258 -1.77 10.00 0.51
N ALA A 259 -0.87 10.86 1.00
CA ALA A 259 -0.41 12.04 0.27
C ALA A 259 0.36 11.66 -1.00
N ILE A 260 1.28 10.69 -0.91
CA ILE A 260 2.01 10.16 -2.08
C ILE A 260 1.04 9.56 -3.10
N LYS A 261 0.05 8.77 -2.68
CA LYS A 261 -0.98 8.20 -3.57
C LYS A 261 -1.72 9.28 -4.32
N ALA A 262 -2.14 10.35 -3.63
CA ALA A 262 -2.84 11.47 -4.26
C ALA A 262 -1.97 12.20 -5.28
N ARG A 263 -0.66 12.35 -5.03
CA ARG A 263 0.26 12.96 -6.00
C ARG A 263 0.54 12.07 -7.22
N LEU A 264 0.62 10.75 -7.03
CA LEU A 264 0.94 9.82 -8.12
C LEU A 264 -0.28 9.46 -8.99
N TYR A 265 -1.49 9.44 -8.41
CA TYR A 265 -2.67 8.87 -9.08
C TYR A 265 -3.96 9.69 -8.94
N GLY A 266 -3.90 10.84 -8.28
CA GLY A 266 -5.05 11.71 -7.99
C GLY A 266 -5.27 12.82 -9.00
#